data_AF-A0A962VZD8-F1
#
_entry.id   AF-A0A962VZD8-F1
#
_cell.length_a   1.000
_cell.length_b   1.000
_cell.length_c   1.000
_cell.angle_alpha   90.00
_cell.angle_beta   90.00
_cell.angle_gamma   90.00
#
_symmetry.space_group_name_H-M   'P 1'
#
loop_
_entity.id
_entity.type
_entity.pdbx_description
1 polymer ?
#
loop_
_entity_poly.entity_id
_entity_poly.type
_entity_poly.pdbx_seq_one_letter_code
_entity_poly.pdbx_strand_id
1 'polypeptide(L)'
;MLTAAQLKAARALLGIDQRTLAETAGLSLPTIQRMETSEGTIRGNVDSLVKLIAALDAAGVELIGEGATSKGGGRGVRLKG
;
A
#
# COMPACT_ATOMS: atom_id res chain seq x y z
N MET A 1 -2.83 -8.70 5.82
CA MET A 1 -3.61 -8.41 4.61
C MET A 1 -3.71 -6.90 4.43
N LEU A 2 -3.51 -6.37 3.21
CA LEU A 2 -3.53 -4.92 2.93
C LEU A 2 -4.95 -4.46 2.57
N THR A 3 -5.39 -3.31 3.10
CA THR A 3 -6.69 -2.71 2.75
C THR A 3 -6.55 -1.55 1.76
N ALA A 4 -7.63 -1.24 1.05
CA ALA A 4 -7.70 -0.07 0.17
C ALA A 4 -7.45 1.24 0.93
N ALA A 5 -7.91 1.33 2.19
CA ALA A 5 -7.66 2.47 3.05
C ALA A 5 -6.17 2.63 3.39
N GLN A 6 -5.47 1.54 3.71
CA GLN A 6 -4.03 1.56 3.95
C GLN A 6 -3.25 1.95 2.70
N LEU A 7 -3.65 1.46 1.52
CA LEU A 7 -3.02 1.84 0.26
C LEU A 7 -3.14 3.34 -0.02
N LYS A 8 -4.35 3.90 0.13
CA LYS A 8 -4.59 5.34 -0.03
C LYS A 8 -3.81 6.18 0.99
N ALA A 9 -3.74 5.72 2.24
CA ALA A 9 -2.97 6.38 3.28
C ALA A 9 -1.45 6.36 2.97
N ALA A 10 -0.92 5.23 2.54
CA ALA A 10 0.48 5.11 2.11
C ALA A 10 0.82 6.07 0.98
N ARG A 11 -0.04 6.13 -0.04
CA ARG A 11 0.13 7.04 -1.16
C ARG A 11 0.08 8.51 -0.72
N ALA A 12 -0.85 8.86 0.17
CA ALA A 12 -0.95 10.20 0.72
C ALA A 12 0.29 10.60 1.54
N LEU A 13 0.85 9.68 2.34
CA LEU A 13 2.09 9.89 3.08
C LEU A 13 3.29 10.15 2.17
N LEU A 14 3.35 9.46 1.02
CA LEU A 14 4.39 9.65 0.01
C LEU A 14 4.18 10.92 -0.85
N GLY A 15 3.00 11.54 -0.81
CA GLY A 15 2.68 12.69 -1.65
C GLY A 15 2.61 12.37 -3.14
N ILE A 16 2.37 11.11 -3.53
CA ILE A 16 2.35 10.67 -4.93
C ILE A 16 0.92 10.41 -5.45
N ASP A 17 0.75 10.40 -6.76
CA ASP A 17 -0.51 10.03 -7.40
C ASP A 17 -0.58 8.53 -7.77
N GLN A 18 -1.73 8.07 -8.27
CA GLN A 18 -1.93 6.66 -8.62
C GLN A 18 -1.02 6.21 -9.78
N ARG A 19 -0.67 7.12 -10.69
CA ARG A 19 0.18 6.83 -11.85
C ARG A 19 1.61 6.58 -11.41
N THR A 20 2.15 7.45 -10.56
CA THR A 20 3.48 7.31 -9.97
C THR A 20 3.60 6.01 -9.19
N LEU A 21 2.56 5.66 -8.40
CA LEU A 21 2.53 4.38 -7.69
C LEU A 21 2.48 3.17 -8.64
N ALA A 22 1.71 3.26 -9.72
CA ALA A 22 1.64 2.20 -10.73
C ALA A 22 3.01 1.98 -11.40
N GLU A 23 3.68 3.06 -11.81
CA GLU A 23 4.99 3.04 -12.45
C GLU A 23 6.06 2.46 -11.51
N THR A 24 6.14 2.96 -10.27
CA THR A 24 7.11 2.47 -9.27
C THR A 24 6.87 1.03 -8.85
N ALA A 25 5.62 0.55 -8.84
CA ALA A 25 5.28 -0.84 -8.56
C ALA A 25 5.39 -1.77 -9.78
N GLY A 26 5.64 -1.25 -10.99
CA GLY A 26 5.59 -2.06 -12.21
C GLY A 26 4.21 -2.69 -12.45
N LEU A 27 3.14 -1.98 -12.07
CA LEU A 27 1.74 -2.38 -12.24
C LEU A 27 1.03 -1.42 -13.19
N SER A 28 -0.07 -1.86 -13.80
CA SER A 28 -0.88 -0.98 -14.62
C SER A 28 -1.72 -0.03 -13.76
N LEU A 29 -1.94 1.21 -14.24
CA LEU A 29 -2.81 2.18 -13.55
C LEU A 29 -4.21 1.62 -13.21
N PRO A 30 -4.90 0.88 -14.10
CA PRO A 30 -6.18 0.25 -13.75
C PRO A 30 -6.07 -0.76 -12.60
N THR A 31 -4.91 -1.41 -12.42
CA THR A 31 -4.70 -2.33 -11.30
C THR A 31 -4.64 -1.57 -9.98
N ILE A 32 -3.88 -0.47 -9.91
CA ILE A 32 -3.86 0.41 -8.72
C ILE A 32 -5.25 0.98 -8.43
N GLN A 33 -5.97 1.44 -9.45
CA GLN A 33 -7.33 1.97 -9.29
C GLN A 33 -8.28 0.93 -8.68
N ARG A 34 -8.29 -0.32 -9.20
CA ARG A 34 -9.10 -1.41 -8.62
C ARG A 34 -8.71 -1.74 -7.18
N MET A 35 -7.41 -1.66 -6.85
CA MET A 35 -6.94 -1.89 -5.49
C MET A 35 -7.42 -0.78 -4.54
N GLU A 36 -7.37 0.50 -4.93
CA GLU A 36 -7.82 1.62 -4.10
C GLU A 36 -9.35 1.73 -3.94
N THR A 37 -10.11 1.12 -4.86
CA THR A 37 -11.59 1.04 -4.80
C THR A 37 -12.12 -0.25 -4.17
N SER A 38 -11.25 -1.17 -3.76
CA SER A 38 -11.68 -2.42 -3.12
C SER A 38 -12.41 -2.16 -1.79
N GLU A 39 -13.52 -2.88 -1.56
CA GLU A 39 -14.22 -2.86 -0.27
C GLU A 39 -13.44 -3.67 0.77
N GLY A 40 -12.71 -2.96 1.64
CA GLY A 40 -11.91 -3.56 2.70
C GLY A 40 -10.56 -4.09 2.21
N THR A 41 -10.33 -5.39 2.31
CA THR A 41 -9.05 -6.03 1.95
C THR A 41 -8.90 -6.11 0.44
N ILE A 42 -7.74 -5.69 -0.07
CA ILE A 42 -7.44 -5.77 -1.50
C ILE A 42 -7.35 -7.25 -1.90
N ARG A 43 -8.16 -7.64 -2.89
CA ARG A 43 -8.10 -8.96 -3.53
C ARG A 43 -7.34 -8.83 -4.86
N GLY A 44 -6.37 -9.71 -5.08
CA GLY A 44 -5.55 -9.71 -6.28
C GLY A 44 -4.62 -10.92 -6.30
N ASN A 45 -3.91 -11.11 -7.41
CA ASN A 45 -2.87 -12.13 -7.46
C ASN A 45 -1.71 -11.76 -6.51
N VAL A 46 -1.00 -12.79 -6.03
CA VAL A 46 0.09 -12.62 -5.06
C VAL A 46 1.21 -11.77 -5.63
N ASP A 47 1.58 -11.97 -6.90
CA ASP A 47 2.64 -11.21 -7.58
C ASP A 47 2.41 -9.69 -7.53
N SER A 48 1.20 -9.23 -7.84
CA SER A 48 0.89 -7.79 -7.82
C SER A 48 0.93 -7.22 -6.39
N LEU A 49 0.47 -8.00 -5.41
CA LEU A 49 0.54 -7.59 -4.01
C LEU A 49 1.98 -7.49 -3.52
N VAL A 50 2.84 -8.44 -3.90
CA VAL A 50 4.27 -8.42 -3.56
C VAL A 50 4.96 -7.20 -4.18
N LYS A 51 4.73 -6.94 -5.47
CA LYS A 51 5.27 -5.75 -6.16
C LYS A 51 4.84 -4.45 -5.51
N LEU A 52 3.55 -4.34 -5.17
CA LEU A 52 3.02 -3.16 -4.51
C LEU A 52 3.67 -2.93 -3.13
N ILE A 53 3.76 -3.98 -2.30
CA ILE A 53 4.37 -3.89 -0.97
C ILE A 53 5.85 -3.50 -1.08
N ALA A 54 6.60 -4.12 -2.00
CA ALA A 54 8.00 -3.80 -2.23
C ALA A 54 8.21 -2.35 -2.68
N ALA A 55 7.36 -1.83 -3.56
CA ALA A 55 7.42 -0.44 -4.01
C ALA A 55 7.15 0.56 -2.88
N LEU A 56 6.15 0.30 -2.04
CA LEU A 56 5.88 1.12 -0.85
C LEU A 56 7.06 1.08 0.14
N ASP A 57 7.62 -0.11 0.38
CA ASP A 57 8.76 -0.29 1.28
C ASP A 57 10.01 0.48 0.81
N ALA A 58 10.31 0.40 -0.50
CA ALA A 58 11.40 1.10 -1.15
C ALA A 58 11.19 2.62 -1.19
N ALA A 59 9.94 3.08 -1.27
CA ALA A 59 9.57 4.49 -1.18
C ALA A 59 9.62 5.05 0.25
N GLY A 60 9.94 4.22 1.25
CA GLY A 60 10.04 4.65 2.65
C GLY A 60 8.73 4.51 3.43
N VAL A 61 7.77 3.72 2.96
CA VAL A 61 6.55 3.39 3.71
C VAL A 61 6.65 2.01 4.33
N GLU A 62 6.47 1.93 5.63
CA GLU A 62 6.27 0.68 6.35
C GLU A 62 4.76 0.41 6.53
N LEU A 63 4.32 -0.77 6.08
CA LEU A 63 2.96 -1.26 6.31
C LEU A 63 2.89 -2.03 7.63
N ILE A 64 2.04 -1.59 8.54
CA ILE A 64 1.88 -2.21 9.85
C ILE A 64 0.74 -3.23 9.77
N GLY A 65 1.10 -4.51 9.95
CA GLY A 65 0.16 -5.63 10.00
C GLY A 65 -0.69 -5.64 11.27
N GLU A 66 -1.73 -6.47 11.26
CA GLU A 66 -2.55 -6.71 12.45
C GLU A 66 -1.72 -7.40 13.53
N GLY A 67 -1.75 -6.87 14.76
CA GLY A 67 -0.92 -7.38 15.86
C GLY A 67 0.57 -7.06 15.76
N ALA A 68 1.04 -6.40 14.69
CA ALA A 68 2.40 -5.90 14.62
C ALA A 68 2.59 -4.75 15.62
N THR A 69 3.77 -4.69 16.26
CA THR A 69 4.05 -3.76 17.36
C THR A 69 4.14 -2.31 16.86
N SER A 70 3.00 -1.63 16.76
CA SER A 70 2.92 -0.17 16.84
C SER A 70 2.78 0.19 18.32
N LYS A 71 3.46 1.25 18.82
CA LYS A 71 3.34 1.68 20.23
C LYS A 71 1.88 1.99 20.66
N GLY A 72 0.94 2.15 19.72
CA GLY A 72 -0.51 2.29 19.97
C GLY A 72 -1.38 1.11 19.50
N GLY A 73 -0.80 0.04 18.95
CA GLY A 73 -1.51 -1.12 18.40
C GLY A 73 -2.22 -0.87 17.06
N GLY A 74 -2.62 -1.96 16.39
CA GLY A 74 -3.47 -1.95 15.19
C GLY A 74 -2.74 -1.86 13.85
N ARG A 75 -3.50 -2.07 12.76
CA ARG A 75 -3.05 -1.91 11.37
C ARG A 75 -2.86 -0.43 11.03
N GLY A 76 -1.84 -0.10 10.25
CA GLY A 76 -1.56 1.29 9.89
C GLY A 76 -0.49 1.45 8.83
N VAL A 77 -0.07 2.69 8.62
CA VAL A 77 1.00 3.06 7.69
C VAL A 77 1.91 4.08 8.37
N ARG A 78 3.22 3.94 8.20
CA ARG A 78 4.23 4.85 8.77
C ARG A 78 5.28 5.22 7.73
N LEU A 79 5.75 6.47 7.76
CA LEU A 79 6.96 6.89 7.06
C LEU A 79 8.21 6.44 7.82
N LYS A 80 9.14 5.80 7.14
CA LYS A 80 10.48 5.50 7.65
C LYS A 80 11.24 6.82 7.75
N GLY A 81 11.78 7.10 8.94
CA GLY A 81 12.74 8.19 9.17
C GLY A 81 14.16 7.72 8.95
#